data_AF-A0A2P6QCZ6-F1
#
_entry.id   AF-A0A2P6QCZ6-F1
#
_cell.length_a   1.000
_cell.length_b   1.000
_cell.length_c   1.000
_cell.angle_alpha   90.00
_cell.angle_beta   90.00
_cell.angle_gamma   90.00
#
_symmetry.space_group_name_H-M   'P 1'
#
loop_
_entity.id
_entity.type
_entity.pdbx_description
1 polymer ?
#
loop_
_entity_poly.entity_id
_entity_poly.type
_entity_poly.pdbx_seq_one_letter_code
_entity_poly.pdbx_strand_id
1 'polypeptide(L)'
;MDSPKTAYLETGFWLSIQMSDGMEVALKVFNLQLEGAFASFDTECEMLSNIRHRNLIKVISCCSQIDFKALLLNCMPNGNLDKWLYFQNFSLNVLQRLNILIDVASALECLYHGYETPIIHCDLKPSNILLDDDMGAHVADFGIAKRLGGGDSMTRTMTLATIGYMAPEYGMEGMVTRRGDVYSFGIVVMETFTRRKPIDEIFAGEMSLKLWVANSLDAGAVVKVVDATLLGIEEDHDFVS
;
A
#
# COMPACT_ATOMS: atom_id res chain seq x y z
N MET A 1 3.11 23.68 20.16
CA MET A 1 3.79 22.44 19.75
C MET A 1 2.77 21.34 19.89
N ASP A 2 2.14 20.95 18.80
CA ASP A 2 1.32 19.74 18.81
C ASP A 2 2.27 18.55 19.03
N SER A 3 1.86 17.63 19.89
CA SER A 3 2.56 16.37 20.12
C SER A 3 2.71 15.61 18.79
N PRO A 4 3.85 14.93 18.55
CA PRO A 4 4.03 14.12 17.34
C PRO A 4 2.89 13.11 17.24
N LYS A 5 2.22 13.07 16.08
CA LYS A 5 1.20 12.07 15.78
C LYS A 5 1.93 10.75 15.56
N THR A 6 1.81 9.83 16.51
CA THR A 6 2.36 8.48 16.43
C THR A 6 1.34 7.54 15.78
N ALA A 7 1.74 6.85 14.71
CA ALA A 7 0.98 5.73 14.16
C ALA A 7 1.79 4.44 14.30
N TYR A 8 1.20 3.42 14.93
CA TYR A 8 1.81 2.09 15.05
C TYR A 8 1.44 1.25 13.82
N LEU A 9 2.43 0.67 13.15
CA LEU A 9 2.23 -0.27 12.04
C LEU A 9 2.89 -1.62 12.37
N GLU A 10 2.59 -2.65 11.57
CA GLU A 10 3.02 -4.04 11.85
C GLU A 10 4.54 -4.22 11.94
N THR A 11 5.33 -3.41 11.21
CA THR A 11 6.80 -3.53 11.12
C THR A 11 7.57 -2.56 12.03
N GLY A 12 6.86 -1.66 12.72
CA GLY A 12 7.48 -0.55 13.45
C GLY A 12 6.50 0.58 13.76
N PHE A 13 7.00 1.75 14.13
CA PHE A 13 6.15 2.92 14.35
C PHE A 13 6.60 4.09 13.50
N TRP A 14 5.61 4.89 13.11
CA TRP A 14 5.78 6.09 12.31
C TRP A 14 5.55 7.31 13.20
N LEU A 15 6.49 8.24 13.16
CA LEU A 15 6.39 9.53 13.83
C LEU A 15 6.39 10.64 12.79
N SER A 16 5.43 11.55 12.85
CA SER A 16 5.59 12.84 12.20
C SER A 16 6.49 13.74 13.04
N ILE A 17 7.49 14.35 12.41
CA ILE A 17 8.48 15.23 13.03
C ILE A 17 8.52 16.53 12.24
N GLN A 18 8.49 17.66 12.95
CA GLN A 18 8.75 18.96 12.34
C GLN A 18 10.23 19.31 12.51
N MET A 19 10.93 19.52 11.40
CA MET A 19 12.32 19.95 11.35
C MET A 19 12.44 21.43 11.71
N SER A 20 13.66 21.89 12.05
CA SER A 20 13.91 23.28 12.48
C SER A 20 13.64 24.33 11.38
N ASP A 21 13.66 23.92 10.12
CA ASP A 21 13.29 24.74 8.95
C ASP A 21 11.78 24.75 8.66
N GLY A 22 10.99 24.05 9.49
CA GLY A 22 9.54 23.94 9.36
C GLY A 22 9.06 22.78 8.49
N MET A 23 9.96 22.03 7.85
CA MET A 23 9.60 20.87 7.03
C MET A 23 9.04 19.73 7.90
N GLU A 24 7.88 19.20 7.52
CA GLU A 24 7.32 17.99 8.16
C GLU A 24 7.88 16.73 7.47
N VAL A 25 8.41 15.80 8.28
CA VAL A 25 9.04 14.56 7.83
C VAL A 25 8.47 13.37 8.60
N ALA A 26 8.48 12.20 7.99
CA ALA A 26 8.06 10.96 8.61
C ALA A 26 9.28 10.12 9.02
N LEU A 27 9.32 9.69 10.28
CA LEU A 27 10.33 8.77 10.78
C LEU A 27 9.72 7.38 10.97
N LYS A 28 10.12 6.42 10.12
CA LYS A 28 9.80 4.99 10.28
C LYS A 28 10.87 4.35 11.16
N VAL A 29 10.51 3.94 12.37
CA VAL A 29 11.41 3.25 13.30
C VAL A 29 11.11 1.76 13.28
N PHE A 30 12.12 0.94 13.06
CA PHE A 30 11.97 -0.51 12.90
C PHE A 30 11.95 -1.19 14.26
N ASN A 31 11.02 -2.14 14.45
CA ASN A 31 11.03 -2.98 15.63
C ASN A 31 12.05 -4.13 15.47
N LEU A 32 13.26 -3.94 16.01
CA LEU A 32 14.37 -4.89 15.88
C LEU A 32 14.16 -6.23 16.63
N GLN A 33 13.08 -6.36 17.40
CA GLN A 33 12.69 -7.63 18.01
C GLN A 33 11.95 -8.55 17.02
N LEU A 34 11.47 -8.02 15.89
CA LEU A 34 10.83 -8.81 14.86
C LEU A 34 11.87 -9.54 14.03
N GLU A 35 11.59 -10.81 13.74
CA GLU A 35 12.41 -11.61 12.84
C GLU A 35 12.49 -10.94 11.46
N GLY A 36 13.72 -10.83 10.92
CA GLY A 36 13.96 -10.19 9.63
C GLY A 36 13.95 -8.65 9.63
N ALA A 37 13.74 -7.98 10.77
CA ALA A 37 13.70 -6.51 10.83
C ALA A 37 14.97 -5.83 10.29
N PHE A 38 16.15 -6.40 10.58
CA PHE A 38 17.43 -5.90 10.05
C PHE A 38 17.50 -6.05 8.52
N ALA A 39 17.16 -7.23 8.00
CA ALA A 39 17.14 -7.48 6.56
C ALA A 39 16.11 -6.59 5.84
N SER A 40 14.96 -6.34 6.48
CA SER A 40 13.93 -5.43 5.98
C SER A 40 14.44 -3.99 5.90
N PHE A 41 15.09 -3.50 6.96
CA PHE A 41 15.72 -2.18 6.96
C PHE A 41 16.79 -2.05 5.85
N ASP A 42 17.68 -3.04 5.73
CA ASP A 42 18.75 -3.02 4.73
C ASP A 42 18.17 -3.03 3.31
N THR A 43 17.16 -3.88 3.06
CA THR A 43 16.44 -3.94 1.77
C THR A 43 15.77 -2.60 1.46
N GLU A 44 15.06 -2.01 2.41
CA GLU A 44 14.34 -0.76 2.19
C GLU A 44 15.30 0.41 1.96
N CYS A 45 16.44 0.47 2.66
CA CYS A 45 17.50 1.43 2.39
C CYS A 45 18.07 1.27 0.98
N GLU A 46 18.37 0.03 0.56
CA GLU A 46 18.89 -0.27 -0.77
C GLU A 46 17.89 0.16 -1.87
N MET A 47 16.61 -0.17 -1.70
CA MET A 47 15.58 0.17 -2.68
C MET A 47 15.37 1.68 -2.75
N LEU A 48 15.08 2.33 -1.61
CA LEU A 48 14.71 3.74 -1.58
C LEU A 48 15.87 4.68 -1.95
N SER A 49 17.12 4.28 -1.74
CA SER A 49 18.28 5.06 -2.18
C SER A 49 18.44 5.11 -3.71
N ASN A 50 17.87 4.14 -4.42
CA ASN A 50 18.06 3.94 -5.86
C ASN A 50 16.81 4.19 -6.71
N ILE A 51 15.62 4.33 -6.10
CA ILE A 51 14.37 4.60 -6.83
C ILE A 51 13.96 6.07 -6.73
N ARG A 52 13.47 6.64 -7.83
CA ARG A 52 12.91 7.99 -7.89
C ARG A 52 11.73 8.03 -8.84
N HIS A 53 10.55 8.34 -8.31
CA HIS A 53 9.34 8.58 -9.08
C HIS A 53 8.39 9.45 -8.27
N ARG A 54 7.48 10.17 -8.93
CA ARG A 54 6.52 11.04 -8.24
C ARG A 54 5.51 10.27 -7.37
N ASN A 55 5.28 8.99 -7.68
CA ASN A 55 4.34 8.10 -6.98
C ASN A 55 5.05 7.02 -6.14
N LEU A 56 6.34 7.20 -5.82
CA LEU A 56 7.10 6.34 -4.90
C LEU A 56 7.54 7.19 -3.70
N ILE A 57 7.43 6.64 -2.49
CA ILE A 57 7.87 7.36 -1.29
C ILE A 57 9.34 7.74 -1.39
N LYS A 58 9.66 8.99 -1.02
CA LYS A 58 11.02 9.51 -1.05
C LYS A 58 11.69 9.36 0.30
N VAL A 59 12.86 8.71 0.31
CA VAL A 59 13.78 8.74 1.45
C VAL A 59 14.58 10.04 1.46
N ILE A 60 14.69 10.62 2.65
CA ILE A 60 15.53 11.79 2.96
C ILE A 60 16.88 11.30 3.50
N SER A 61 16.84 10.39 4.48
CA SER A 61 18.04 9.81 5.11
C SER A 61 17.69 8.51 5.83
N CYS A 62 18.70 7.75 6.25
CA CYS A 62 18.53 6.65 7.19
C CYS A 62 19.39 6.86 8.45
N CYS A 63 19.02 6.18 9.53
CA CYS A 63 19.81 6.04 10.75
C CYS A 63 20.07 4.57 10.99
N SER A 64 21.34 4.19 11.14
CA SER A 64 21.77 2.80 11.28
C SER A 64 22.73 2.67 12.46
N GLN A 65 22.20 2.42 13.65
CA GLN A 65 22.96 2.09 14.87
C GLN A 65 22.79 0.60 15.20
N ILE A 66 23.47 0.11 16.24
CA ILE A 66 23.46 -1.32 16.60
C ILE A 66 22.06 -1.76 17.05
N ASP A 67 21.40 -0.95 17.87
CA ASP A 67 20.12 -1.20 18.53
C ASP A 67 19.00 -0.24 18.06
N PHE A 68 19.28 0.57 17.04
CA PHE A 68 18.33 1.53 16.50
C PHE A 68 18.47 1.65 14.98
N LYS A 69 17.39 1.36 14.25
CA LYS A 69 17.27 1.54 12.82
C LYS A 69 16.05 2.39 12.50
N ALA A 70 16.24 3.42 11.66
CA ALA A 70 15.14 4.27 11.23
C ALA A 70 15.35 4.84 9.83
N LEU A 71 14.24 5.10 9.14
CA LEU A 71 14.20 5.82 7.87
C LEU A 71 13.51 7.16 8.06
N LEU A 72 14.16 8.22 7.57
CA LEU A 72 13.58 9.54 7.46
C LEU A 72 13.04 9.71 6.03
N LEU A 73 11.75 9.96 5.92
CA LEU A 73 10.99 9.97 4.67
C LEU A 73 10.22 11.29 4.54
N ASN A 74 9.81 11.64 3.32
CA ASN A 74 8.83 12.70 3.14
C ASN A 74 7.53 12.36 3.90
N CYS A 75 6.95 13.36 4.58
CA CYS A 75 5.66 13.18 5.25
C CYS A 75 4.52 13.06 4.23
N MET A 76 3.54 12.20 4.55
CA MET A 76 2.32 11.99 3.77
C MET A 76 1.13 12.31 4.68
N PRO A 77 0.69 13.58 4.73
CA PRO A 77 -0.17 14.09 5.79
C PRO A 77 -1.58 13.51 5.76
N ASN A 78 -2.05 13.08 4.58
CA ASN A 78 -3.35 12.42 4.45
C ASN A 78 -3.34 10.96 4.94
N GLY A 79 -2.17 10.41 5.27
CA GLY A 79 -2.01 9.05 5.80
C GLY A 79 -1.99 8.02 4.68
N ASN A 80 -2.57 6.84 4.91
CA ASN A 80 -2.62 5.75 3.93
C ASN A 80 -4.03 5.47 3.42
N LEU A 81 -4.16 4.73 2.32
CA LEU A 81 -5.45 4.39 1.72
C LEU A 81 -6.35 3.59 2.68
N ASP A 82 -5.78 2.73 3.54
CA ASP A 82 -6.55 1.96 4.54
C ASP A 82 -7.37 2.87 5.46
N LYS A 83 -6.78 3.97 5.95
CA LYS A 83 -7.46 5.01 6.73
C LYS A 83 -8.68 5.56 5.98
N TRP A 84 -8.53 5.86 4.69
CA TRP A 84 -9.60 6.43 3.89
C TRP A 84 -10.71 5.44 3.54
N LEU A 85 -10.39 4.14 3.50
CA LEU A 85 -11.37 3.08 3.27
C LEU A 85 -12.14 2.69 4.54
N TYR A 86 -11.57 2.83 5.74
CA TYR A 86 -12.16 2.22 6.94
C TYR A 86 -12.46 3.17 8.11
N PHE A 87 -11.83 4.34 8.19
CA PHE A 87 -12.07 5.24 9.32
C PHE A 87 -13.34 6.08 9.12
N GLN A 88 -14.10 6.24 10.21
CA GLN A 88 -15.27 7.11 10.24
C GLN A 88 -14.83 8.56 9.96
N ASN A 89 -15.60 9.28 9.13
CA ASN A 89 -15.35 10.64 8.62
C ASN A 89 -14.36 10.78 7.46
N PHE A 90 -13.77 9.68 6.97
CA PHE A 90 -13.01 9.70 5.71
C PHE A 90 -13.84 9.06 4.60
N SER A 91 -13.81 9.69 3.42
CA SER A 91 -14.46 9.15 2.23
C SER A 91 -13.73 9.59 0.97
N LEU A 92 -13.74 8.73 -0.03
CA LEU A 92 -13.20 9.01 -1.36
C LEU A 92 -14.33 8.86 -2.38
N ASN A 93 -14.52 9.86 -3.22
CA ASN A 93 -15.40 9.74 -4.37
C ASN A 93 -14.77 8.83 -5.46
N VAL A 94 -15.55 8.49 -6.48
CA VAL A 94 -15.11 7.60 -7.57
C VAL A 94 -13.85 8.13 -8.26
N LEU A 95 -13.81 9.43 -8.55
CA LEU A 95 -12.68 10.05 -9.26
C LEU A 95 -11.39 9.99 -8.43
N GLN A 96 -11.46 10.28 -7.13
CA GLN A 96 -10.32 10.18 -6.22
C GLN A 96 -9.78 8.76 -6.15
N ARG A 97 -10.66 7.75 -6.05
CA ARG A 97 -10.25 6.32 -6.07
C ARG A 97 -9.55 5.96 -7.36
N LEU A 98 -10.09 6.38 -8.50
CA LEU A 98 -9.46 6.13 -9.80
C LEU A 98 -8.08 6.80 -9.91
N ASN A 99 -7.97 8.06 -9.49
CA ASN A 99 -6.68 8.78 -9.52
C ASN A 99 -5.63 8.10 -8.64
N ILE A 100 -6.00 7.68 -7.42
CA ILE A 100 -5.10 6.92 -6.53
C ILE A 100 -4.64 5.62 -7.19
N LEU A 101 -5.55 4.86 -7.81
CA LEU A 101 -5.20 3.61 -8.48
C LEU A 101 -4.32 3.83 -9.74
N ILE A 102 -4.51 4.93 -10.46
CA ILE A 102 -3.67 5.33 -11.59
C ILE A 102 -2.25 5.67 -11.10
N ASP A 103 -2.13 6.40 -10.00
CA ASP A 103 -0.84 6.73 -9.37
C ASP A 103 -0.09 5.47 -8.94
N VAL A 104 -0.80 4.52 -8.30
CA VAL A 104 -0.22 3.22 -7.90
C VAL A 104 0.23 2.42 -9.13
N ALA A 105 -0.59 2.38 -10.19
CA ALA A 105 -0.21 1.71 -11.44
C ALA A 105 1.04 2.34 -12.08
N SER A 106 1.14 3.68 -12.05
CA SER A 106 2.31 4.42 -12.53
C SER A 106 3.57 4.13 -11.71
N ALA A 107 3.43 3.99 -10.38
CA ALA A 107 4.51 3.55 -9.51
C ALA A 107 5.01 2.13 -9.87
N LEU A 108 4.11 1.17 -10.06
CA LEU A 108 4.47 -0.20 -10.47
C LEU A 108 5.12 -0.24 -11.86
N GLU A 109 4.62 0.53 -12.82
CA GLU A 109 5.22 0.65 -14.15
C GLU A 109 6.67 1.15 -14.05
N CYS A 110 6.92 2.16 -13.21
CA CYS A 110 8.26 2.67 -12.94
C CYS A 110 9.17 1.58 -12.34
N LEU A 111 8.69 0.79 -11.38
CA LEU A 111 9.47 -0.28 -10.78
C LEU A 111 9.84 -1.39 -11.79
N TYR A 112 8.96 -1.67 -12.75
CA TYR A 112 9.20 -2.73 -13.73
C TYR A 112 10.07 -2.33 -14.91
N HIS A 113 9.95 -1.08 -15.36
CA HIS A 113 10.54 -0.63 -16.63
C HIS A 113 11.46 0.59 -16.48
N GLY A 114 11.45 1.26 -15.33
CA GLY A 114 12.26 2.46 -15.08
C GLY A 114 13.70 2.18 -14.64
N TYR A 115 14.08 0.93 -14.43
CA TYR A 115 15.39 0.53 -13.92
C TYR A 115 15.98 -0.64 -14.72
N GLU A 116 17.31 -0.79 -14.68
CA GLU A 116 18.02 -1.88 -15.37
C GLU A 116 17.56 -3.27 -14.91
N THR A 117 17.35 -3.42 -13.60
CA THR A 117 16.77 -4.63 -13.02
C THR A 117 15.36 -4.33 -12.53
N PRO A 118 14.32 -5.07 -12.98
CA PRO A 118 12.97 -4.90 -12.50
C PRO A 118 12.90 -5.07 -10.98
N ILE A 119 12.16 -4.18 -10.32
CA ILE A 119 11.90 -4.24 -8.88
C ILE A 119 10.48 -4.75 -8.69
N ILE A 120 10.32 -5.76 -7.84
CA ILE A 120 9.04 -6.32 -7.42
C ILE A 120 8.81 -5.88 -5.97
N HIS A 121 7.68 -5.22 -5.71
CA HIS A 121 7.34 -4.65 -4.40
C HIS A 121 7.07 -5.74 -3.36
N CYS A 122 6.38 -6.81 -3.76
CA CYS A 122 6.01 -7.98 -2.96
C CYS A 122 4.98 -7.74 -1.83
N ASP A 123 4.80 -6.50 -1.35
CA ASP A 123 3.83 -6.18 -0.28
C ASP A 123 2.86 -5.04 -0.61
N LEU A 124 2.28 -5.03 -1.82
CA LEU A 124 1.34 -3.98 -2.20
C LEU A 124 -0.02 -4.19 -1.51
N LYS A 125 -0.42 -3.22 -0.67
CA LYS A 125 -1.69 -3.19 0.09
C LYS A 125 -2.09 -1.75 0.43
N PRO A 126 -3.36 -1.46 0.79
CA PRO A 126 -3.82 -0.10 1.10
C PRO A 126 -3.03 0.61 2.21
N SER A 127 -2.50 -0.10 3.20
CA SER A 127 -1.68 0.52 4.25
C SER A 127 -0.29 0.98 3.78
N ASN A 128 0.18 0.45 2.64
CA ASN A 128 1.44 0.81 1.99
C ASN A 128 1.26 1.81 0.84
N ILE A 129 0.03 2.32 0.64
CA ILE A 129 -0.28 3.39 -0.32
C ILE A 129 -0.52 4.66 0.48
N LEU A 130 0.47 5.54 0.52
CA LEU A 130 0.43 6.80 1.26
C LEU A 130 -0.13 7.93 0.38
N LEU A 131 -0.73 8.93 1.00
CA LEU A 131 -1.39 10.04 0.31
C LEU A 131 -0.75 11.38 0.73
N ASP A 132 -0.29 12.14 -0.27
CA ASP A 132 0.26 13.48 -0.08
C ASP A 132 -0.86 14.52 0.13
N ASP A 133 -0.47 15.80 0.28
CA ASP A 133 -1.38 16.94 0.49
C ASP A 133 -2.46 17.07 -0.60
N ASP A 134 -2.14 16.73 -1.84
CA ASP A 134 -3.00 16.85 -3.02
C ASP A 134 -3.81 15.56 -3.28
N MET A 135 -3.79 14.60 -2.34
CA MET A 135 -4.37 13.27 -2.47
C MET A 135 -3.73 12.41 -3.57
N GLY A 136 -2.53 12.76 -4.01
CA GLY A 136 -1.69 11.95 -4.88
C GLY A 136 -1.14 10.73 -4.13
N ALA A 137 -1.09 9.58 -4.80
CA ALA A 137 -0.67 8.34 -4.15
C ALA A 137 0.82 8.03 -4.31
N HIS A 138 1.42 7.55 -3.23
CA HIS A 138 2.82 7.18 -3.10
C HIS A 138 2.95 5.76 -2.55
N VAL A 139 3.50 4.84 -3.33
CA VAL A 139 3.77 3.48 -2.88
C VAL A 139 4.98 3.48 -1.94
N ALA A 140 4.83 2.85 -0.78
CA ALA A 140 5.79 2.80 0.31
C ALA A 140 5.99 1.37 0.84
N ASP A 141 6.95 1.22 1.76
CA ASP A 141 7.33 -0.05 2.40
C ASP A 141 7.95 -1.10 1.47
N PHE A 142 9.24 -0.90 1.18
CA PHE A 142 10.03 -1.80 0.33
C PHE A 142 10.78 -2.87 1.12
N GLY A 143 10.42 -3.10 2.38
CA GLY A 143 11.16 -3.98 3.29
C GLY A 143 11.31 -5.43 2.83
N ILE A 144 10.42 -5.90 1.94
CA ILE A 144 10.50 -7.25 1.37
C ILE A 144 10.63 -7.28 -0.16
N ALA A 145 10.85 -6.12 -0.78
CA ALA A 145 10.98 -5.97 -2.23
C ALA A 145 12.18 -6.77 -2.76
N LYS A 146 12.12 -7.15 -4.04
CA LYS A 146 13.17 -7.94 -4.72
C LYS A 146 13.54 -7.34 -6.07
N ARG A 147 14.81 -7.42 -6.43
CA ARG A 147 15.28 -7.19 -7.80
C ARG A 147 15.29 -8.50 -8.58
N LEU A 148 14.78 -8.47 -9.81
CA LEU A 148 14.94 -9.57 -10.75
C LEU A 148 16.26 -9.36 -11.52
N GLY A 149 17.31 -10.06 -11.09
CA GLY A 149 18.63 -10.00 -11.71
C GLY A 149 18.78 -10.91 -12.93
N GLY A 150 19.86 -10.74 -13.70
CA GLY A 150 20.34 -11.75 -14.66
C GLY A 150 19.47 -12.02 -15.90
N GLY A 151 18.44 -11.19 -16.16
CA GLY A 151 17.45 -11.46 -17.21
C GLY A 151 16.36 -12.46 -16.80
N ASP A 152 16.34 -12.87 -15.53
CA ASP A 152 15.33 -13.79 -15.02
C ASP A 152 13.97 -13.09 -14.88
N SER A 153 12.90 -13.81 -15.21
CA SER A 153 11.53 -13.32 -15.04
C SER A 153 10.96 -13.57 -13.64
N MET A 154 11.70 -14.28 -12.78
CA MET A 154 11.26 -14.69 -11.46
C MET A 154 12.43 -14.87 -10.49
N THR A 155 12.16 -14.81 -9.19
CA THR A 155 13.06 -15.26 -8.12
C THR A 155 12.28 -16.01 -7.05
N ARG A 156 12.96 -16.62 -6.07
CA ARG A 156 12.33 -17.31 -4.94
C ARG A 156 12.66 -16.65 -3.61
N THR A 157 11.72 -16.69 -2.68
CA THR A 157 11.92 -16.18 -1.32
C THR A 157 11.18 -17.02 -0.29
N MET A 158 11.66 -17.00 0.95
CA MET A 158 10.95 -17.53 2.11
C MET A 158 10.24 -16.43 2.92
N THR A 159 10.41 -15.17 2.53
CA THR A 159 9.78 -14.03 3.21
C THR A 159 8.29 -14.02 2.89
N LEU A 160 7.44 -14.15 3.90
CA LEU A 160 5.99 -14.04 3.73
C LEU A 160 5.58 -12.59 3.46
N ALA A 161 4.71 -12.40 2.47
CA ALA A 161 4.00 -11.15 2.23
C ALA A 161 2.65 -11.11 3.02
N THR A 162 1.89 -10.03 2.86
CA THR A 162 0.61 -9.88 3.57
C THR A 162 -0.49 -10.83 3.05
N ILE A 163 -1.10 -11.58 3.97
CA ILE A 163 -2.22 -12.48 3.68
C ILE A 163 -3.39 -11.71 3.06
N GLY A 164 -4.02 -12.29 2.03
CA GLY A 164 -5.13 -11.69 1.29
C GLY A 164 -4.72 -10.90 0.05
N TYR A 165 -3.50 -10.34 0.03
CA TYR A 165 -2.95 -9.61 -1.12
C TYR A 165 -1.94 -10.43 -1.93
N MET A 166 -1.34 -11.42 -1.29
CA MET A 166 -0.33 -12.30 -1.85
C MET A 166 -0.88 -13.14 -3.00
N ALA A 167 -0.13 -13.20 -4.11
CA ALA A 167 -0.46 -14.08 -5.23
C ALA A 167 -0.30 -15.57 -4.84
N PRO A 168 -1.12 -16.48 -5.40
CA PRO A 168 -1.07 -17.90 -5.04
C PRO A 168 0.32 -18.54 -5.22
N GLU A 169 1.01 -18.25 -6.32
CA GLU A 169 2.34 -18.77 -6.61
C GLU A 169 3.40 -18.25 -5.62
N TYR A 170 3.22 -17.05 -5.09
CA TYR A 170 4.06 -16.51 -4.03
C TYR A 170 3.80 -17.29 -2.73
N GLY A 171 2.54 -17.47 -2.34
CA GLY A 171 2.19 -18.12 -1.08
C GLY A 171 2.49 -19.62 -1.04
N MET A 172 2.42 -20.29 -2.19
CA MET A 172 2.67 -21.73 -2.28
C MET A 172 4.14 -22.07 -2.50
N GLU A 173 4.84 -21.32 -3.35
CA GLU A 173 6.19 -21.67 -3.82
C GLU A 173 7.25 -20.61 -3.49
N GLY A 174 6.86 -19.49 -2.86
CA GLY A 174 7.73 -18.35 -2.66
C GLY A 174 8.12 -17.65 -3.96
N MET A 175 7.33 -17.83 -5.04
CA MET A 175 7.66 -17.33 -6.37
C MET A 175 7.38 -15.83 -6.48
N VAL A 176 8.44 -15.06 -6.72
CA VAL A 176 8.39 -13.61 -6.87
C VAL A 176 8.44 -13.26 -8.35
N THR A 177 7.40 -12.58 -8.83
CA THR A 177 7.29 -12.14 -10.23
C THR A 177 6.58 -10.80 -10.34
N ARG A 178 6.70 -10.13 -11.49
CA ARG A 178 5.87 -8.94 -11.82
C ARG A 178 4.37 -9.23 -11.76
N ARG A 179 3.95 -10.47 -12.06
CA ARG A 179 2.53 -10.85 -12.00
C ARG A 179 2.02 -10.93 -10.56
N GLY A 180 2.91 -11.21 -9.60
CA GLY A 180 2.58 -11.19 -8.18
C GLY A 180 2.09 -9.81 -7.72
N ASP A 181 2.84 -8.76 -8.02
CA ASP A 181 2.43 -7.38 -7.72
C ASP A 181 1.16 -6.97 -8.49
N VAL A 182 0.98 -7.42 -9.75
CA VAL A 182 -0.25 -7.19 -10.52
C VAL A 182 -1.45 -7.86 -9.86
N TYR A 183 -1.28 -9.07 -9.29
CA TYR A 183 -2.32 -9.73 -8.52
C TYR A 183 -2.68 -8.92 -7.28
N SER A 184 -1.69 -8.49 -6.49
CA SER A 184 -1.90 -7.64 -5.30
C SER A 184 -2.59 -6.32 -5.66
N PHE A 185 -2.20 -5.69 -6.77
CA PHE A 185 -2.88 -4.50 -7.30
C PHE A 185 -4.35 -4.78 -7.63
N GLY A 186 -4.66 -5.94 -8.23
CA GLY A 186 -6.04 -6.35 -8.48
C GLY A 186 -6.87 -6.47 -7.19
N ILE A 187 -6.29 -7.01 -6.12
CA ILE A 187 -6.92 -7.03 -4.79
C ILE A 187 -7.16 -5.60 -4.29
N VAL A 188 -6.16 -4.72 -4.37
CA VAL A 188 -6.29 -3.30 -3.98
C VAL A 188 -7.40 -2.61 -4.77
N VAL A 189 -7.53 -2.84 -6.08
CA VAL A 189 -8.61 -2.28 -6.90
C VAL A 189 -9.98 -2.74 -6.38
N MET A 190 -10.16 -4.04 -6.16
CA MET A 190 -11.42 -4.59 -5.66
C MET A 190 -11.75 -4.05 -4.26
N GLU A 191 -10.79 -4.04 -3.35
CA GLU A 191 -10.97 -3.50 -2.00
C GLU A 191 -11.30 -2.01 -2.04
N THR A 192 -10.63 -1.23 -2.91
CA THR A 192 -10.88 0.19 -3.08
C THR A 192 -12.31 0.48 -3.50
N PHE A 193 -12.93 -0.33 -4.36
CA PHE A 193 -14.31 -0.09 -4.81
C PHE A 193 -15.38 -0.75 -3.96
N THR A 194 -15.05 -1.76 -3.16
CA THR A 194 -16.01 -2.49 -2.33
C THR A 194 -15.96 -2.09 -0.85
N ARG A 195 -14.87 -1.46 -0.40
CA ARG A 195 -14.53 -1.27 1.03
C ARG A 195 -14.59 -2.57 1.82
N ARG A 196 -14.17 -3.68 1.21
CA ARG A 196 -14.08 -5.00 1.85
C ARG A 196 -12.65 -5.47 1.87
N LYS A 197 -12.12 -5.69 3.08
CA LYS A 197 -10.78 -6.29 3.24
C LYS A 197 -10.79 -7.71 2.68
N PRO A 198 -9.71 -8.16 2.03
CA PRO A 198 -9.65 -9.54 1.50
C PRO A 198 -9.72 -10.62 2.59
N ILE A 199 -9.50 -10.25 3.85
CA ILE A 199 -9.57 -11.11 5.05
C ILE A 199 -10.82 -10.85 5.91
N ASP A 200 -11.82 -10.12 5.39
CA ASP A 200 -13.11 -9.91 6.08
C ASP A 200 -13.79 -11.27 6.35
N GLU A 201 -14.47 -11.41 7.49
CA GLU A 201 -15.04 -12.67 7.98
C GLU A 201 -16.07 -13.29 7.00
N ILE A 202 -16.66 -12.44 6.15
CA ILE A 202 -17.57 -12.87 5.08
C ILE A 202 -16.88 -13.74 4.00
N PHE A 203 -15.55 -13.70 3.92
CA PHE A 203 -14.74 -14.47 2.98
C PHE A 203 -14.15 -15.72 3.65
N ALA A 204 -15.03 -16.62 4.08
CA ALA A 204 -14.66 -17.88 4.71
C ALA A 204 -14.74 -19.06 3.73
N GLY A 205 -13.97 -20.12 4.00
CA GLY A 205 -13.94 -21.34 3.19
C GLY A 205 -13.37 -21.08 1.79
N GLU A 206 -14.15 -21.41 0.76
CA GLU A 206 -13.77 -21.19 -0.65
C GLU A 206 -14.11 -19.77 -1.16
N MET A 207 -14.85 -18.98 -0.36
CA MET A 207 -15.22 -17.63 -0.75
C MET A 207 -14.04 -16.67 -0.54
N SER A 208 -13.73 -15.87 -1.57
CA SER A 208 -12.73 -14.81 -1.51
C SER A 208 -13.30 -13.51 -2.08
N LEU A 209 -12.68 -12.37 -1.76
CA LEU A 209 -13.04 -11.07 -2.34
C LEU A 209 -13.12 -11.15 -3.88
N LYS A 210 -12.12 -11.80 -4.50
CA LYS A 210 -12.06 -12.02 -5.94
C LYS A 210 -13.29 -12.80 -6.46
N LEU A 211 -13.61 -13.93 -5.82
CA LEU A 211 -14.74 -14.76 -6.24
C LEU A 211 -16.08 -14.05 -6.03
N TRP A 212 -16.23 -13.35 -4.91
CA TRP A 212 -17.43 -12.58 -4.59
C TRP A 212 -17.68 -11.45 -5.59
N VAL A 213 -16.65 -10.69 -5.96
CA VAL A 213 -16.74 -9.67 -7.02
C VAL A 213 -17.07 -10.31 -8.36
N ALA A 214 -16.34 -11.36 -8.77
CA ALA A 214 -16.57 -12.04 -10.05
C ALA A 214 -18.01 -12.55 -10.19
N ASN A 215 -18.52 -13.28 -9.19
CA ASN A 215 -19.89 -13.79 -9.19
C ASN A 215 -20.94 -12.68 -9.26
N SER A 216 -20.65 -11.53 -8.64
CA SER A 216 -21.57 -10.38 -8.65
C SER A 216 -21.58 -9.66 -9.99
N LEU A 217 -20.43 -9.59 -10.68
CA LEU A 217 -20.37 -9.09 -12.06
C LEU A 217 -21.14 -10.01 -13.02
N ASP A 218 -20.94 -11.33 -12.93
CA ASP A 218 -21.61 -12.32 -13.77
C ASP A 218 -23.14 -12.31 -13.58
N ALA A 219 -23.60 -12.05 -12.35
CA ALA A 219 -25.02 -11.92 -12.02
C ALA A 219 -25.61 -10.54 -12.37
N GLY A 220 -24.84 -9.60 -12.92
CA GLY A 220 -25.29 -8.22 -13.18
C GLY A 220 -25.61 -7.43 -11.91
N ALA A 221 -25.07 -7.83 -10.77
CA ALA A 221 -25.39 -7.34 -9.44
C ALA A 221 -24.31 -6.42 -8.84
N VAL A 222 -23.61 -5.64 -9.68
CA VAL A 222 -22.48 -4.77 -9.28
C VAL A 222 -22.83 -3.81 -8.14
N VAL A 223 -24.06 -3.28 -8.16
CA VAL A 223 -24.59 -2.36 -7.14
C VAL A 223 -24.59 -2.98 -5.74
N LYS A 224 -24.60 -4.32 -5.62
CA LYS A 224 -24.55 -5.03 -4.33
C LYS A 224 -23.16 -5.12 -3.73
N VAL A 225 -22.10 -4.93 -4.53
CA VAL A 225 -20.71 -5.11 -4.08
C VAL A 225 -19.94 -3.79 -4.06
N VAL A 226 -20.34 -2.83 -4.89
CA VAL A 226 -19.80 -1.48 -4.84
C VAL A 226 -20.14 -0.82 -3.50
N ASP A 227 -19.18 -0.07 -2.99
CA ASP A 227 -19.34 0.79 -1.85
C ASP A 227 -20.54 1.74 -2.03
N ALA A 228 -21.50 1.65 -1.11
CA ALA A 228 -22.73 2.44 -1.15
C ALA A 228 -22.48 3.95 -1.16
N THR A 229 -21.37 4.43 -0.60
CA THR A 229 -21.03 5.86 -0.62
C THR A 229 -20.70 6.38 -2.02
N LEU A 230 -20.43 5.49 -2.97
CA LEU A 230 -20.19 5.84 -4.38
C LEU A 230 -21.48 5.94 -5.20
N LEU A 231 -22.60 5.42 -4.69
CA LEU A 231 -23.86 5.33 -5.42
C LEU A 231 -24.71 6.60 -5.33
N GLY A 232 -24.30 7.59 -4.52
CA GLY A 232 -25.06 8.81 -4.27
C GLY A 232 -26.37 8.48 -3.55
N ILE A 233 -26.43 8.70 -2.24
CA ILE A 233 -27.74 8.99 -1.66
C ILE A 233 -28.02 10.42 -2.16
N GLU A 234 -28.88 10.54 -3.17
CA GLU A 234 -29.66 11.77 -3.34
C GLU A 234 -30.41 11.94 -2.02
N GLU A 235 -29.85 12.69 -1.08
CA GLU A 235 -30.67 13.30 -0.06
C GLU A 235 -31.58 14.27 -0.82
N ASP A 236 -32.79 13.79 -1.13
CA ASP A 236 -33.94 14.64 -1.43
C ASP A 236 -34.12 15.57 -0.21
N HIS A 237 -33.38 16.67 -0.23
CA HIS A 237 -33.75 17.87 0.48
C HIS A 237 -34.96 18.47 -0.24
N ASP A 238 -36.10 17.81 -0.06
CA ASP A 238 -37.39 18.44 -0.26
C ASP A 238 -37.44 19.66 0.67
N PHE A 239 -37.21 20.82 0.08
CA PHE A 239 -37.62 22.10 0.62
C PHE A 239 -39.13 22.06 0.83
N VAL A 240 -39.56 21.70 2.05
CA VAL A 240 -40.87 22.15 2.51
C VAL A 240 -40.71 23.59 2.98
N SER A 241 -41.35 24.45 2.19
CA SER A 241 -41.43 25.91 2.32
C SER A 241 -42.04 26.37 3.64
#